data_AF-A0A5A7N6Z7-F1
#
_entry.id   AF-A0A5A7N6Z7-F1
#
_cell.length_a   1.000
_cell.length_b   1.000
_cell.length_c   1.000
_cell.angle_alpha   90.00
_cell.angle_beta   90.00
_cell.angle_gamma   90.00
#
_symmetry.space_group_name_H-M   'P 1'
#
loop_
_entity.id
_entity.type
_entity.pdbx_description
1 polymer ?
#
loop_
_entity_poly.entity_id
_entity_poly.type
_entity_poly.pdbx_seq_one_letter_code
_entity_poly.pdbx_strand_id
1 'polypeptide(L)'
;MAPRGPLHDPCTIAWLLQPALFQRKLCNVSVETASPLTLGHTAVDFWHVTDKPKSVHWLYDVDVEGFFDLLTRKIAFFATRDGCHG
;
A
#
# COMPACT_ATOMS: atom_id res chain seq x y z
N MET A 1 11.34 -18.06 5.23
CA MET A 1 11.14 -17.25 6.46
C MET A 1 10.81 -15.84 5.97
N ALA A 2 9.59 -15.35 6.17
CA ALA A 2 9.24 -13.99 5.77
C ALA A 2 10.09 -12.97 6.56
N PRO A 3 10.47 -11.82 5.98
CA PRO A 3 11.24 -10.79 6.68
C PRO A 3 10.53 -10.36 7.97
N ARG A 4 11.31 -10.07 9.02
CA ARG A 4 10.82 -9.90 10.41
C ARG A 4 10.01 -8.61 10.67
N GLY A 5 9.62 -7.86 9.65
CA GLY A 5 8.81 -6.65 9.80
C GLY A 5 8.01 -6.30 8.54
N PRO A 6 6.82 -5.69 8.70
CA PRO A 6 6.03 -5.21 7.58
C PRO A 6 6.76 -4.08 6.85
N LEU A 7 6.77 -4.14 5.52
CA LEU A 7 7.29 -3.09 4.66
C LEU A 7 6.13 -2.20 4.20
N HIS A 8 5.83 -1.15 4.98
CA HIS A 8 4.71 -0.26 4.71
C HIS A 8 4.98 0.70 3.54
N ASP A 9 6.00 1.53 3.66
CA ASP A 9 6.25 2.62 2.71
C ASP A 9 6.53 2.15 1.27
N PRO A 10 7.27 1.05 1.02
CA PRO A 10 7.51 0.58 -0.35
C PRO A 10 6.23 0.13 -1.07
N CYS A 11 5.13 -0.17 -0.35
CA CYS A 11 3.84 -0.47 -0.97
C CYS A 11 3.30 0.70 -1.80
N THR A 12 3.57 1.94 -1.39
CA THR A 12 3.14 3.13 -2.14
C THR A 12 3.79 3.17 -3.53
N ILE A 13 5.11 2.93 -3.58
CA ILE A 13 5.85 2.93 -4.85
C ILE A 13 5.51 1.70 -5.68
N ALA A 14 5.36 0.53 -5.05
CA ALA A 14 4.95 -0.69 -5.74
C ALA A 14 3.55 -0.53 -6.37
N TRP A 15 2.60 0.12 -5.69
CA TRP A 15 1.28 0.43 -6.24
C TRP A 15 1.36 1.31 -7.50
N LEU A 16 2.20 2.33 -7.49
CA LEU A 16 2.41 3.21 -8.66
C LEU A 16 3.05 2.47 -9.84
N LEU A 17 3.98 1.55 -9.56
CA LEU A 17 4.71 0.82 -10.61
C LEU A 17 3.91 -0.36 -11.18
N GLN A 18 3.20 -1.11 -10.32
CA GLN A 18 2.52 -2.34 -10.70
C GLN A 18 1.24 -2.52 -9.87
N PRO A 19 0.17 -1.76 -10.18
CA PRO A 19 -1.07 -1.77 -9.40
C PRO A 19 -1.77 -3.14 -9.37
N ALA A 20 -1.51 -4.00 -10.36
CA ALA A 20 -2.04 -5.36 -10.42
C ALA A 20 -1.55 -6.27 -9.27
N LEU A 21 -0.49 -5.88 -8.55
CA LEU A 21 -0.05 -6.60 -7.34
C LEU A 21 -1.03 -6.45 -6.16
N PHE A 22 -1.95 -5.50 -6.20
CA PHE A 22 -2.80 -5.18 -5.05
C PHE A 22 -4.27 -5.44 -5.34
N GLN A 23 -4.98 -5.99 -4.36
CA GLN A 23 -6.44 -5.98 -4.38
C GLN A 23 -6.94 -4.66 -3.81
N ARG A 24 -7.94 -4.09 -4.49
CA ARG A 24 -8.52 -2.78 -4.12
C ARG A 24 -10.02 -2.80 -4.12
N LYS A 25 -10.62 -1.96 -3.28
CA LYS A 25 -12.05 -1.66 -3.30
C LYS A 25 -12.24 -0.15 -3.37
N LEU A 26 -13.16 0.31 -4.23
CA LEU A 26 -13.56 1.72 -4.24
C LEU A 26 -14.53 1.95 -3.07
N CYS A 27 -14.13 2.78 -2.11
CA CYS A 27 -14.83 3.00 -0.86
C CYS A 27 -15.05 4.50 -0.59
N ASN A 28 -16.03 4.79 0.25
CA ASN A 28 -16.01 6.04 1.02
C ASN A 28 -15.04 5.86 2.18
N VAL A 29 -14.23 6.91 2.43
CA VAL A 29 -13.28 6.96 3.54
C VAL A 29 -13.42 8.31 4.24
N SER A 30 -13.36 8.32 5.57
CA SER A 30 -13.38 9.52 6.40
C SER A 30 -12.36 9.39 7.53
N VAL A 31 -11.81 10.51 8.00
CA VAL A 31 -10.95 10.56 9.19
C VAL A 31 -11.79 11.05 10.36
N GLU A 32 -11.79 10.31 11.46
CA GLU A 32 -12.48 10.70 12.69
C GLU A 32 -11.69 11.79 13.44
N THR A 33 -12.36 12.91 13.78
CA THR A 33 -11.69 14.10 14.34
C THR A 33 -12.28 14.59 15.66
N ALA A 34 -13.32 13.94 16.21
CA ALA A 34 -14.04 14.41 17.39
C ALA A 34 -14.19 13.36 18.50
N SER A 35 -14.32 12.08 18.15
CA SER A 35 -14.55 10.99 19.11
C SER A 35 -13.40 10.86 20.13
N PRO A 36 -13.69 10.75 21.44
CA PRO A 36 -12.66 10.52 22.46
C PRO A 36 -12.01 9.13 22.36
N LEU A 37 -12.67 8.15 21.72
CA LEU A 37 -12.18 6.77 21.64
C LEU A 37 -11.47 6.45 20.32
N THR A 38 -11.77 7.20 19.26
CA THR A 38 -11.35 6.84 17.89
C THR A 38 -10.78 8.02 17.10
N LEU A 39 -10.33 9.07 17.79
CA LEU A 39 -9.63 10.20 17.16
C LEU A 39 -8.48 9.69 16.27
N GLY A 40 -8.46 10.11 15.01
CA GLY A 40 -7.47 9.71 14.02
C GLY A 40 -7.77 8.39 13.27
N HIS A 41 -8.85 7.69 13.61
CA HIS A 41 -9.25 6.48 12.89
C HIS A 41 -9.65 6.82 11.44
N THR A 42 -9.09 6.05 10.49
CA THR A 42 -9.54 6.04 9.10
C THR A 42 -10.76 5.12 8.96
N ALA A 43 -11.96 5.69 9.04
CA ALA A 43 -13.20 4.95 8.87
C ALA A 43 -13.45 4.61 7.40
N VAL A 44 -13.51 3.33 7.07
CA VAL A 44 -13.72 2.82 5.72
C VAL A 44 -15.10 2.17 5.62
N ASP A 45 -15.98 2.71 4.78
CA ASP A 45 -17.25 2.05 4.46
C ASP A 45 -17.00 0.92 3.46
N PHE A 46 -16.46 -0.20 3.96
CA PHE A 46 -16.08 -1.33 3.12
C PHE A 46 -17.31 -2.07 2.58
N TRP A 47 -18.42 -2.08 3.31
CA TRP A 47 -19.64 -2.81 2.93
C TRP A 47 -20.64 -1.96 2.14
N HIS A 48 -20.33 -0.68 1.91
CA HIS A 48 -21.17 0.27 1.17
C HIS A 48 -22.55 0.43 1.83
N VAL A 49 -22.56 0.50 3.16
CA VAL A 49 -23.80 0.64 3.95
C VAL A 49 -24.22 2.10 4.11
N THR A 50 -23.36 3.06 3.73
CA THR A 50 -23.67 4.49 3.73
C THR A 50 -23.96 4.99 2.31
N ASP A 51 -24.73 6.06 2.20
CA ASP A 51 -24.99 6.74 0.92
C ASP A 51 -23.88 7.73 0.51
N LYS A 52 -22.72 7.70 1.19
CA LYS A 52 -21.62 8.63 0.92
C LYS A 52 -20.90 8.30 -0.39
N PRO A 53 -20.37 9.30 -1.11
CA PRO A 53 -19.66 9.06 -2.36
C PRO A 53 -18.38 8.25 -2.12
N LYS A 54 -18.11 7.29 -3.01
CA LYS A 54 -16.90 6.45 -2.98
C LYS A 54 -15.82 7.11 -3.83
N SER A 55 -14.75 7.57 -3.20
CA SER A 55 -13.69 8.37 -3.85
C SER A 55 -12.28 7.80 -3.67
N VAL A 56 -12.11 6.76 -2.84
CA VAL A 56 -10.79 6.24 -2.47
C VAL A 56 -10.67 4.76 -2.85
N HIS A 57 -9.56 4.40 -3.48
CA HIS A 57 -9.16 3.00 -3.63
C HIS A 57 -8.49 2.51 -2.35
N TRP A 58 -9.22 1.74 -1.55
CA TRP A 58 -8.71 1.07 -0.36
C TRP A 58 -8.00 -0.22 -0.77
N LEU A 59 -6.68 -0.28 -0.60
CA LEU A 59 -5.89 -1.49 -0.83
C LEU A 59 -6.00 -2.40 0.41
N TYR A 60 -6.37 -3.66 0.23
CA TYR A 60 -6.63 -4.58 1.34
C TYR A 60 -5.90 -5.92 1.25
N ASP A 61 -5.22 -6.19 0.13
CA ASP A 61 -4.39 -7.37 -0.04
C ASP A 61 -3.29 -7.10 -1.08
N VAL A 62 -2.21 -7.89 -1.04
CA VAL A 62 -1.05 -7.77 -1.93
C VAL A 62 -0.48 -9.14 -2.30
N ASP A 63 -0.10 -9.31 -3.57
CA ASP A 63 0.77 -10.40 -4.01
C ASP A 63 2.18 -10.21 -3.42
N VAL A 64 2.43 -10.91 -2.32
CA VAL A 64 3.65 -10.79 -1.52
C VAL A 64 4.89 -11.17 -2.32
N GLU A 65 4.85 -12.27 -3.07
CA GLU A 65 5.99 -12.74 -3.85
C GLU A 65 6.29 -11.76 -4.99
N GLY A 66 5.26 -11.33 -5.73
CA GLY A 66 5.41 -10.33 -6.79
C GLY A 66 5.93 -8.98 -6.27
N PHE A 67 5.55 -8.58 -5.06
CA PHE A 67 6.07 -7.39 -4.40
C PHE A 67 7.56 -7.51 -4.07
N PHE A 68 8.01 -8.62 -3.48
CA PHE A 68 9.42 -8.83 -3.15
C PHE A 68 10.30 -8.97 -4.40
N ASP A 69 9.77 -9.60 -5.46
CA ASP A 69 10.43 -9.67 -6.76
C ASP A 69 10.62 -8.28 -7.40
N LEU A 70 9.61 -7.41 -7.30
CA LEU A 70 9.73 -6.02 -7.75
C LEU A 70 10.78 -5.26 -6.92
N LEU A 71 10.70 -5.34 -5.60
CA LEU A 71 11.58 -4.62 -4.68
C LEU A 71 13.04 -5.03 -4.87
N THR A 72 13.31 -6.33 -4.88
CA THR A 72 14.67 -6.88 -5.02
C THR A 72 15.29 -6.50 -6.35
N ARG A 73 14.54 -6.59 -7.46
CA ARG A 73 15.01 -6.16 -8.78
C ARG A 73 15.38 -4.68 -8.81
N LYS A 74 14.59 -3.81 -8.17
CA LYS A 74 14.87 -2.36 -8.13
C LYS A 74 16.09 -2.02 -7.29
N ILE A 75 16.31 -2.69 -6.16
CA ILE A 75 17.52 -2.46 -5.33
C ILE A 75 18.77 -2.99 -6.04
N ALA A 76 18.69 -4.21 -6.61
CA ALA A 76 19.81 -4.83 -7.33
C ALA A 76 20.30 -3.98 -8.52
N PHE A 77 19.38 -3.26 -9.19
CA PHE A 77 19.73 -2.32 -10.25
C PHE A 77 20.76 -1.27 -9.79
N PHE A 78 20.67 -0.75 -8.57
CA PHE A 78 21.62 0.23 -8.06
C PHE A 78 22.93 -0.43 -7.57
N ALA A 79 22.84 -1.59 -6.92
CA ALA A 79 24.02 -2.32 -6.46
C ALA A 79 25.00 -2.67 -7.60
N THR A 80 24.50 -2.88 -8.82
CA THR A 80 25.34 -3.17 -10.00
C THR A 80 25.91 -1.93 -10.68
N ARG A 81 25.46 -0.72 -10.32
CA ARG A 81 25.89 0.55 -10.94
C ARG A 81 26.97 1.29 -10.15
N ASP A 82 27.10 1.01 -8.85
CA ASP A 82 28.15 1.60 -8.02
C ASP A 82 29.55 1.00 -8.27
N GLY A 83 29.66 -0.03 -9.13
CA GLY A 83 30.94 -0.57 -9.61
C GLY A 83 31.52 0.13 -10.87
N CYS A 84 30.81 1.10 -11.45
CA CYS A 84 31.22 1.76 -12.70
C CYS A 84 31.56 3.26 -12.55
N HIS A 85 31.76 3.78 -11.33
CA HIS A 85 32.30 5.13 -11.11
C HIS A 85 33.83 5.07 -10.96
N GLY A 86 34.51 4.65 -12.04
CA GLY A 86 35.94 4.83 -12.28
C GLY A 86 36.16 5.78 -13.44
#